data_AF-A0A7X4A513-F1
#
_entry.id   AF-A0A7X4A513-F1
#
_cell.length_a   1.000
_cell.length_b   1.000
_cell.length_c   1.000
_cell.angle_alpha   90.00
_cell.angle_beta   90.00
_cell.angle_gamma   90.00
#
_symmetry.space_group_name_H-M   'P 1'
#
loop_
_entity.id
_entity.type
_entity.pdbx_description
1 polymer ?
#
loop_
_entity_poly.entity_id
_entity_poly.type
_entity_poly.pdbx_seq_one_letter_code
_entity_poly.pdbx_strand_id
1 'polypeptide(L)'
;MTLYGYYRSSAAYRMRIALNLKGLEYRQVSIHLRDGAQFAEDFGRINPQHQVPTLETDGGDLLVQSPAIFEWLEETYPEPSLLPADPLGRQRVRAMAAVPGCDIHPIGNLRVLQYLQKELGQDQEAVTTWARHWIELGFAGLERM
;
A
#
# COMPACT_ATOMS: atom_id res chain seq x y z
N MET A 1 -4.38 -18.04 0.13
CA MET A 1 -3.38 -16.97 -0.15
C MET A 1 -2.56 -16.63 1.10
N THR A 2 -1.33 -16.12 0.92
CA THR A 2 -0.51 -15.56 2.02
C THR A 2 -0.30 -14.05 1.82
N LEU A 3 -0.67 -13.22 2.80
CA LEU A 3 -0.36 -11.79 2.83
C LEU A 3 0.87 -11.52 3.69
N TYR A 4 1.98 -11.15 3.05
CA TYR A 4 3.15 -10.61 3.74
C TYR A 4 2.92 -9.13 4.01
N GLY A 5 2.84 -8.76 5.29
CA GLY A 5 2.43 -7.41 5.68
C GLY A 5 3.00 -6.97 7.02
N TYR A 6 2.77 -5.69 7.33
CA TYR A 6 3.07 -5.13 8.65
C TYR A 6 1.81 -4.48 9.21
N TYR A 7 1.53 -4.67 10.50
CA TYR A 7 0.27 -4.20 11.10
C TYR A 7 0.08 -2.68 10.95
N ARG A 8 1.16 -1.89 11.03
CA ARG A 8 1.17 -0.43 10.83
C ARG A 8 1.51 0.05 9.42
N SER A 9 1.64 -0.84 8.43
CA SER A 9 1.75 -0.42 7.03
C SER A 9 0.37 -0.09 6.49
N SER A 10 0.19 1.14 6.00
CA SER A 10 -1.07 1.58 5.38
C SER A 10 -1.35 0.85 4.07
N ALA A 11 -0.33 0.60 3.24
CA ALA A 11 -0.50 -0.21 2.02
C ALA A 11 -0.94 -1.66 2.36
N ALA A 12 -0.34 -2.28 3.38
CA ALA A 12 -0.77 -3.60 3.84
C ALA A 12 -2.16 -3.55 4.49
N TYR A 13 -2.52 -2.44 5.12
CA TYR A 13 -3.87 -2.26 5.66
C TYR A 13 -4.93 -2.21 4.57
N ARG A 14 -4.70 -1.48 3.47
CA ARG A 14 -5.60 -1.46 2.31
C ARG A 14 -5.83 -2.87 1.75
N MET A 15 -4.79 -3.70 1.70
CA MET A 15 -4.93 -5.12 1.31
C MET A 15 -5.83 -5.91 2.25
N ARG A 16 -5.66 -5.77 3.57
CA ARG A 16 -6.52 -6.46 4.55
C ARG A 16 -7.98 -6.04 4.39
N ILE A 17 -8.24 -4.75 4.16
CA ILE A 17 -9.59 -4.24 3.89
C ILE A 17 -10.17 -4.90 2.64
N ALA A 18 -9.46 -4.86 1.51
CA ALA A 18 -9.95 -5.41 0.25
C ALA A 18 -10.21 -6.92 0.31
N LEU A 19 -9.27 -7.70 0.88
CA LEU A 19 -9.42 -9.14 1.04
C LEU A 19 -10.63 -9.49 1.91
N ASN A 20 -10.83 -8.77 3.03
CA ASN A 20 -11.97 -8.98 3.92
C ASN A 20 -13.30 -8.57 3.28
N LEU A 21 -13.35 -7.45 2.55
CA LEU A 21 -14.55 -7.03 1.82
C LEU A 21 -14.94 -8.05 0.75
N LYS A 22 -13.96 -8.67 0.11
CA LYS A 22 -14.19 -9.76 -0.85
C LYS A 22 -14.48 -11.11 -0.19
N GLY A 23 -14.41 -11.22 1.14
CA GLY A 23 -14.61 -12.48 1.86
C GLY A 23 -13.53 -13.53 1.59
N LEU A 24 -12.32 -13.11 1.20
CA LEU A 24 -11.23 -14.01 0.86
C LEU A 24 -10.41 -14.38 2.10
N GLU A 25 -10.25 -15.67 2.35
CA GLU A 25 -9.38 -16.16 3.42
C GLU A 25 -7.91 -16.02 3.04
N TYR A 26 -7.10 -15.55 3.98
CA TYR A 26 -5.66 -15.44 3.80
C TYR A 26 -4.91 -15.64 5.11
N ARG A 27 -3.70 -16.21 5.01
CA ARG A 27 -2.74 -16.26 6.11
C ARG A 27 -1.95 -14.96 6.14
N GLN A 28 -1.85 -14.30 7.29
CA GLN A 28 -1.01 -13.12 7.44
C GLN A 28 0.38 -13.49 7.97
N VAL A 29 1.43 -13.10 7.25
CA VAL A 29 2.83 -13.22 7.68
C VAL A 29 3.36 -11.82 7.99
N SER A 30 3.86 -11.63 9.21
CA SER A 30 4.34 -10.32 9.66
C SER A 30 5.80 -10.08 9.25
N ILE A 31 6.04 -8.99 8.51
CA ILE A 31 7.38 -8.47 8.19
C ILE A 31 7.60 -7.19 9.01
N HIS A 32 8.49 -7.25 10.01
CA HIS A 32 8.67 -6.13 10.95
C HIS A 32 9.50 -4.99 10.36
N LEU A 33 8.82 -3.93 9.89
CA LEU A 33 9.48 -2.85 9.13
C LEU A 33 10.46 -2.00 9.94
N ARG A 34 10.25 -1.88 11.26
CA ARG A 34 11.12 -1.03 12.10
C ARG A 34 12.47 -1.67 12.41
N ASP A 35 12.55 -3.00 12.34
CA ASP A 35 13.80 -3.75 12.56
C ASP A 35 14.49 -4.08 11.23
N GLY A 36 13.94 -3.61 10.10
CA GLY A 36 14.51 -3.83 8.78
C GLY A 36 14.31 -5.25 8.23
N ALA A 37 13.37 -6.03 8.76
CA ALA A 37 13.13 -7.42 8.32
C ALA A 37 12.80 -7.53 6.81
N GLN A 38 12.28 -6.47 6.20
CA GLN A 38 12.06 -6.39 4.76
C GLN A 38 13.35 -6.43 3.93
N PHE A 39 14.50 -6.16 4.54
CA PHE A 39 15.81 -6.22 3.89
C PHE A 39 16.51 -7.57 4.09
N ALA A 40 15.92 -8.48 4.88
CA ALA A 40 16.44 -9.84 5.00
C ALA A 40 16.41 -10.55 3.63
N GLU A 41 17.43 -11.37 3.36
CA GLU A 41 17.60 -12.04 2.07
C GLU A 41 16.36 -12.85 1.67
N ASP A 42 15.78 -13.58 2.62
CA ASP A 42 14.58 -14.40 2.37
C ASP A 42 13.39 -13.57 1.92
N PHE A 43 13.16 -12.39 2.50
CA PHE A 43 12.08 -11.51 2.03
C PHE A 43 12.45 -10.78 0.74
N GLY A 44 13.73 -10.47 0.53
CA GLY A 44 14.22 -9.90 -0.73
C GLY A 44 13.98 -10.81 -1.94
N ARG A 45 14.06 -12.13 -1.74
CA ARG A 45 13.68 -13.13 -2.77
C ARG A 45 12.17 -13.11 -3.06
N ILE A 46 11.35 -12.80 -2.06
CA ILE A 46 9.89 -12.68 -2.21
C ILE A 46 9.51 -11.36 -2.89
N ASN A 47 10.13 -10.25 -2.48
CA ASN A 47 9.89 -8.94 -3.06
C ASN A 47 11.20 -8.14 -3.17
N PRO A 48 11.79 -8.06 -4.38
CA PRO A 48 13.04 -7.34 -4.62
C PRO A 48 12.97 -5.83 -4.33
N GLN A 49 11.77 -5.25 -4.23
CA GLN A 49 11.62 -3.85 -3.82
C GLN A 49 11.74 -3.64 -2.31
N HIS A 50 11.81 -4.73 -1.53
CA HIS A 50 11.85 -4.70 -0.07
C HIS A 50 10.69 -3.90 0.53
N GLN A 51 9.49 -4.06 -0.03
CA GLN A 51 8.27 -3.38 0.42
C GLN A 51 7.20 -4.39 0.83
N VAL A 52 6.28 -3.94 1.67
CA VAL A 52 5.02 -4.64 1.95
C VAL A 52 3.87 -3.75 1.52
N PRO A 53 2.74 -4.33 1.06
CA PRO A 53 2.42 -5.75 1.05
C PRO A 53 2.99 -6.53 -0.15
N THR A 54 3.12 -7.85 0.04
CA THR A 54 3.21 -8.84 -1.05
C THR A 54 2.10 -9.87 -0.81
N LEU A 55 1.37 -10.24 -1.86
CA LEU A 55 0.35 -11.28 -1.82
C LEU A 55 0.86 -12.50 -2.59
N GLU A 56 0.92 -13.65 -1.93
CA GLU A 56 1.19 -14.93 -2.56
C GLU A 56 -0.15 -15.63 -2.86
N THR A 57 -0.34 -16.01 -4.12
CA THR A 57 -1.54 -16.77 -4.55
C THR A 57 -1.47 -18.21 -4.06
N ASP A 58 -2.58 -18.95 -4.14
CA ASP A 58 -2.56 -20.39 -3.82
C ASP A 58 -1.72 -21.22 -4.81
N GLY A 59 -1.46 -20.67 -6.00
CA GLY A 59 -0.54 -21.24 -7.00
C GLY A 59 0.94 -20.91 -6.76
N GLY A 60 1.26 -20.08 -5.76
CA GLY A 60 2.62 -19.66 -5.43
C GLY A 60 3.12 -18.42 -6.17
N ASP A 61 2.28 -17.75 -6.96
CA ASP A 61 2.66 -16.50 -7.63
C ASP A 61 2.78 -15.36 -6.62
N LEU A 62 3.82 -14.54 -6.77
CA LEU A 62 4.09 -13.40 -5.90
C LEU A 62 3.64 -12.10 -6.55
N LEU A 63 2.58 -11.51 -6.00
CA LEU A 63 2.01 -10.25 -6.46
C LEU A 63 2.50 -9.10 -5.58
N VAL A 64 3.03 -8.07 -6.23
CA VAL A 64 3.58 -6.85 -5.60
C VAL A 64 2.79 -5.61 -6.05
N GLN A 65 3.01 -4.49 -5.37
CA GLN A 65 2.32 -3.20 -5.62
C GLN A 65 0.81 -3.28 -5.36
N SER A 66 0.37 -2.79 -4.19
CA SER A 66 -1.04 -2.90 -3.79
C SER A 66 -2.06 -2.40 -4.83
N PRO A 67 -1.83 -1.31 -5.61
CA PRO A 67 -2.79 -0.91 -6.65
C PRO A 67 -2.98 -1.98 -7.72
N ALA A 68 -1.89 -2.62 -8.18
CA ALA A 68 -1.95 -3.69 -9.17
C ALA A 68 -2.63 -4.95 -8.61
N ILE A 69 -2.38 -5.27 -7.33
CA ILE A 69 -3.04 -6.38 -6.66
C ILE A 69 -4.56 -6.15 -6.57
N PHE A 70 -5.02 -4.91 -6.35
CA PHE A 70 -6.46 -4.61 -6.35
C PHE A 70 -7.11 -4.86 -7.70
N GLU A 71 -6.48 -4.44 -8.81
CA GLU A 71 -7.00 -4.70 -10.15
C GLU A 71 -7.03 -6.21 -10.43
N TRP A 72 -5.98 -6.94 -10.07
CA TRP A 72 -5.97 -8.40 -10.19
C TRP A 72 -7.09 -9.06 -9.37
N LEU A 73 -7.35 -8.58 -8.15
CA LEU A 73 -8.46 -9.07 -7.33
C LEU A 73 -9.82 -8.78 -7.96
N GLU A 74 -10.01 -7.63 -8.62
CA GLU A 74 -11.25 -7.34 -9.36
C GLU A 74 -11.42 -8.24 -10.59
N GLU A 75 -10.33 -8.61 -11.26
CA GLU A 75 -10.35 -9.50 -12.43
C GLU A 75 -10.57 -10.98 -12.06
N THR A 76 -10.02 -11.44 -10.94
CA THR A 76 -10.02 -12.85 -10.53
C THR A 76 -11.08 -13.21 -9.51
N TYR A 77 -11.55 -12.24 -8.73
CA TYR A 77 -12.62 -12.38 -7.75
C TYR A 77 -13.67 -11.27 -7.98
N PRO A 78 -14.48 -11.38 -9.04
CA PRO A 78 -15.36 -10.29 -9.48
C PRO A 78 -16.46 -9.93 -8.47
N GLU A 79 -16.82 -10.85 -7.56
CA GLU A 79 -17.89 -10.65 -6.58
C GLU A 79 -17.38 -10.79 -5.13
N PRO A 80 -17.74 -9.86 -4.22
CA PRO A 80 -18.34 -8.55 -4.51
C PRO A 80 -17.34 -7.63 -5.24
N SER A 81 -17.83 -6.86 -6.21
CA SER A 81 -16.99 -5.86 -6.89
C SER A 81 -16.71 -4.67 -5.97
N LEU A 82 -15.45 -4.23 -5.93
CA LEU A 82 -15.02 -3.03 -5.21
C LEU A 82 -15.06 -1.78 -6.10
N LEU A 83 -15.44 -1.92 -7.36
CA LEU A 83 -15.57 -0.85 -8.34
C LEU A 83 -17.00 -0.76 -8.88
N PRO A 84 -17.48 0.43 -9.24
CA PRO A 84 -18.74 0.56 -9.97
C PRO A 84 -18.64 -0.05 -11.37
N ALA A 85 -19.80 -0.36 -11.96
CA ALA A 85 -19.88 -0.99 -13.29
C ALA A 85 -19.58 -0.01 -14.43
N ASP A 86 -19.91 1.28 -14.27
CA ASP A 86 -19.78 2.25 -15.35
C ASP A 86 -18.33 2.77 -15.49
N PRO A 87 -17.83 2.98 -16.72
CA PRO A 87 -16.43 3.40 -16.93
C PRO A 87 -16.05 4.70 -16.23
N LEU A 88 -16.97 5.67 -16.13
CA LEU A 88 -16.70 6.96 -15.49
C LEU A 88 -16.62 6.82 -13.96
N GLY A 89 -17.50 6.03 -13.35
CA GLY A 89 -17.44 5.67 -11.94
C GLY A 89 -16.14 4.96 -11.61
N ARG A 90 -15.70 4.01 -12.46
CA ARG A 90 -14.43 3.31 -12.29
C ARG A 90 -13.24 4.27 -12.33
N GLN A 91 -13.27 5.23 -13.25
CA GLN A 91 -12.26 6.28 -13.33
C GLN A 91 -12.23 7.13 -12.05
N ARG A 92 -13.40 7.56 -11.55
CA ARG A 92 -13.49 8.35 -10.30
C ARG A 92 -12.92 7.61 -9.11
N VAL A 93 -13.30 6.35 -8.90
CA VAL A 93 -12.77 5.54 -7.78
C VAL A 93 -11.26 5.36 -7.91
N ARG A 94 -10.73 5.10 -9.11
CA ARG A 94 -9.27 5.02 -9.34
C ARG A 94 -8.57 6.35 -9.04
N ALA A 95 -9.14 7.47 -9.46
CA ALA A 95 -8.58 8.79 -9.15
C ALA A 95 -8.55 9.04 -7.64
N MET A 96 -9.66 8.75 -6.95
CA MET A 96 -9.75 8.86 -5.50
C MET A 96 -8.75 7.95 -4.77
N ALA A 97 -8.53 6.72 -5.26
CA ALA A 97 -7.55 5.80 -4.71
C ALA A 97 -6.10 6.20 -5.04
N ALA A 98 -5.87 6.86 -6.18
CA ALA A 98 -4.57 7.34 -6.59
C ALA A 98 -4.08 8.50 -5.72
N VAL A 99 -4.95 9.39 -5.20
CA VAL A 99 -4.52 10.46 -4.29
C VAL A 99 -3.73 9.91 -3.08
N PRO A 100 -4.27 9.01 -2.24
CA PRO A 100 -3.49 8.40 -1.17
C PRO A 100 -2.47 7.37 -1.68
N GLY A 101 -2.58 6.90 -2.92
CA GLY A 101 -1.70 5.89 -3.55
C GLY A 101 -0.40 6.44 -4.14
N CYS A 102 -0.45 7.66 -4.66
CA CYS A 102 0.60 8.32 -5.44
C CYS A 102 1.10 9.58 -4.72
N ASP A 103 0.17 10.40 -4.22
CA ASP A 103 0.49 11.78 -3.81
C ASP A 103 0.67 11.93 -2.30
N ILE A 104 0.18 10.97 -1.51
CA ILE A 104 0.33 10.98 -0.04
C ILE A 104 1.29 9.88 0.43
N HIS A 105 0.88 8.60 0.29
CA HIS A 105 1.60 7.49 0.92
C HIS A 105 3.06 7.34 0.44
N PRO A 106 3.39 7.43 -0.86
CA PRO A 106 4.77 7.25 -1.31
C PRO A 106 5.73 8.30 -0.74
N ILE A 107 5.28 9.55 -0.66
CA ILE A 107 6.06 10.69 -0.18
C ILE A 107 6.18 10.68 1.36
N GLY A 108 5.17 10.13 2.05
CA GLY A 108 5.17 9.87 3.50
C GLY A 108 5.68 8.48 3.90
N ASN A 109 6.22 7.69 2.96
CA ASN A 109 6.63 6.32 3.24
C ASN A 109 7.90 6.29 4.12
N LEU A 110 8.03 5.28 4.98
CA LEU A 110 9.17 5.13 5.90
C LEU A 110 10.53 5.29 5.21
N ARG A 111 10.72 4.72 4.02
CA ARG A 111 12.00 4.83 3.28
C ARG A 111 12.32 6.28 2.87
N VAL A 112 11.29 7.05 2.50
CA VAL A 112 11.43 8.46 2.09
C VAL A 112 11.69 9.33 3.32
N LEU A 113 10.90 9.14 4.38
CA LEU A 113 11.11 9.87 5.64
C LEU A 113 12.49 9.58 6.26
N GLN A 114 12.97 8.34 6.19
CA GLN A 114 14.32 7.98 6.64
C GLN A 114 15.41 8.61 5.78
N TYR A 115 15.22 8.74 4.46
CA TYR A 115 16.16 9.42 3.59
C TYR A 115 16.27 10.92 3.94
N LEU A 116 15.13 11.60 4.14
CA LEU A 116 15.10 13.00 4.58
C LEU A 116 15.90 13.19 5.89
N GLN A 117 15.70 12.28 6.86
CA GLN A 117 16.36 12.38 8.16
C GLN A 117 17.84 12.04 8.11
N LYS A 118 18.21 10.92 7.47
CA LYS A 118 19.57 10.36 7.54
C LYS A 118 20.50 10.93 6.49
N GLU A 119 20.03 11.08 5.26
CA GLU A 119 20.86 11.48 4.12
C GLU A 119 20.82 13.00 3.90
N LEU A 120 19.66 13.62 4.13
CA LEU A 120 19.49 15.07 3.98
C LEU A 120 19.55 15.84 5.32
N GLY A 121 19.81 15.14 6.42
CA GLY A 121 20.07 15.74 7.74
C GLY A 121 18.90 16.52 8.34
N GLN A 122 17.67 16.27 7.91
CA GLN A 122 16.51 16.96 8.45
C GLN A 122 16.16 16.46 9.86
N ASP A 123 15.76 17.36 10.74
CA ASP A 123 15.30 16.98 12.07
C ASP A 123 13.90 16.33 12.05
N GLN A 124 13.49 15.80 13.20
CA GLN A 124 12.20 15.12 13.32
C GLN A 124 11.00 16.07 13.11
N GLU A 125 11.14 17.35 13.42
CA GLU A 125 10.06 18.34 13.25
C GLU A 125 9.83 18.66 11.77
N ALA A 126 10.91 18.85 11.00
CA ALA A 126 10.88 19.03 9.57
C ALA A 126 10.27 17.82 8.85
N VAL A 127 10.68 16.59 9.22
CA VAL A 127 10.11 15.34 8.66
C VAL A 127 8.63 15.19 8.99
N THR A 128 8.21 15.59 10.20
CA THR A 128 6.80 15.54 10.60
C THR A 128 5.97 16.58 9.84
N THR A 129 6.51 17.79 9.67
CA THR A 129 5.89 18.87 8.90
C THR A 129 5.74 18.47 7.42
N TRP A 130 6.76 17.85 6.85
CA TRP A 130 6.72 17.26 5.50
C TRP A 130 5.56 16.28 5.35
N ALA A 131 5.48 15.28 6.23
CA ALA A 131 4.42 14.28 6.15
C ALA A 131 3.03 14.92 6.30
N ARG A 132 2.85 15.84 7.26
CA ARG A 132 1.60 16.55 7.48
C ARG A 132 1.17 17.35 6.25
N HIS A 133 2.08 18.12 5.66
CA HIS A 133 1.81 18.97 4.51
C HIS A 133 1.19 18.18 3.33
N TRP A 134 1.83 17.07 2.95
CA TRP A 134 1.35 16.24 1.83
C TRP A 134 0.05 15.50 2.15
N ILE A 135 -0.14 15.10 3.41
CA ILE A 135 -1.41 14.52 3.87
C ILE A 135 -2.54 15.56 3.74
N GLU A 136 -2.37 16.76 4.31
CA GLU A 136 -3.38 17.83 4.27
C GLU A 136 -3.70 18.25 2.85
N LEU A 137 -2.69 18.46 2.01
CA LEU A 137 -2.87 18.86 0.61
C LEU A 137 -3.63 17.78 -0.18
N GLY A 138 -3.25 16.51 -0.03
CA GLY A 138 -3.89 15.40 -0.72
C GLY A 138 -5.35 15.22 -0.28
N PHE A 139 -5.64 15.23 1.02
CA PHE A 139 -7.01 15.11 1.51
C PHE A 139 -7.88 16.31 1.13
N ALA A 140 -7.34 17.53 1.16
CA ALA A 140 -8.09 18.71 0.71
C ALA A 140 -8.54 18.59 -0.76
N GLY A 141 -7.71 17.99 -1.62
CA GLY A 141 -8.08 17.68 -3.01
C GLY A 141 -9.13 16.58 -3.09
N LEU A 142 -8.90 15.46 -2.41
CA LEU A 142 -9.78 14.28 -2.41
C LEU A 142 -11.20 14.58 -1.94
N GLU A 143 -11.36 15.40 -0.89
CA GLU A 143 -12.65 15.76 -0.30
C GLU A 143 -13.53 16.65 -1.20
N ARG A 144 -12.97 17.17 -2.30
CA ARG A 144 -13.69 17.99 -3.30
C ARG A 144 -13.94 17.26 -4.62
N MET A 145 -13.59 15.97 -4.71
CA MET A 145 -13.82 15.14 -5.90
C MET A 145 -15.25 14.61 -5.99
#